data_AF-A0A1W0VS69-F1
#
_entry.id   AF-A0A1W0VS69-F1
#
_cell.length_a   1.000
_cell.length_b   1.000
_cell.length_c   1.000
_cell.angle_alpha   90.00
_cell.angle_beta   90.00
_cell.angle_gamma   90.00
#
_symmetry.space_group_name_H-M   'P 1'
#
loop_
_entity.id
_entity.type
_entity.pdbx_description
1 polymer ?
#
loop_
_entity_poly.entity_id
_entity_poly.type
_entity_poly.pdbx_seq_one_letter_code
_entity_poly.pdbx_strand_id
1 'polypeptide(L)'
;MQLWRINETTFNLRVNGRQFWGVNNTGALVATATTPGQSETFQLVCRDSDKSRVRIRAPNGFFLQVKTMASVTADYGQNTNWSDNDPSVFVTKNVGGLQGEYQLCNGYGIANATQVLMNHRNIFISKRDFNFMASSGLNAVRVPVGWWIASGDNPPPFVGGSLQFLDKAFSWGQYANNTAFLAIELLNEPLAPGANLSVLMKYYQDGYNAVRRYTPASYVIMSNRLNIANQTEILQFVGSFDGAVLDVHYYNLFDKKFDNLTVEQNINFVRNNRSSDLKAITNQNGRPLTFVGEWSAAWGVQGANKTDYQRFAKVQQDVYGNATFGWAYWTLQNPFLPWNMTYMIQNGIITLKS
;
A
#
# COMPACT_ATOMS: atom_id res chain seq x y z
N MET A 1 10.81 13.72 -15.27
CA MET A 1 10.61 14.89 -14.38
C MET A 1 9.55 14.52 -13.35
N GLN A 2 9.81 14.79 -12.08
CA GLN A 2 8.86 14.54 -10.98
C GLN A 2 8.35 15.87 -10.43
N LEU A 3 7.04 15.97 -10.24
CA LEU A 3 6.40 17.12 -9.62
C LEU A 3 6.38 16.94 -8.09
N TRP A 4 6.96 17.87 -7.36
CA TRP A 4 7.00 17.88 -5.90
C TRP A 4 6.08 18.99 -5.41
N ARG A 5 4.86 18.63 -5.01
CA ARG A 5 3.87 19.59 -4.53
C ARG A 5 4.32 20.16 -3.17
N ILE A 6 4.29 21.48 -3.04
CA ILE A 6 4.49 22.18 -1.76
C ILE A 6 3.14 22.49 -1.14
N ASN A 7 2.19 23.02 -1.93
CA ASN A 7 0.81 23.25 -1.51
C ASN A 7 -0.14 23.20 -2.71
N GLU A 8 -1.37 23.71 -2.56
CA GLU A 8 -2.41 23.60 -3.57
C GLU A 8 -1.99 24.06 -4.98
N THR A 9 -1.22 25.14 -5.05
CA THR A 9 -0.81 25.78 -6.31
C THR A 9 0.70 25.83 -6.50
N THR A 10 1.51 25.55 -5.48
CA THR A 10 2.98 25.64 -5.56
C THR A 10 3.67 24.28 -5.59
N PHE A 11 4.78 24.22 -6.33
CA PHE A 11 5.53 22.99 -6.53
C PHE A 11 6.99 23.26 -6.90
N ASN A 12 7.82 22.25 -6.71
CA ASN A 12 9.14 22.14 -7.33
C ASN A 12 9.12 21.08 -8.43
N LEU A 13 10.00 21.22 -9.42
CA LEU A 13 10.16 20.25 -10.51
C LEU A 13 11.53 19.61 -10.42
N ARG A 14 11.58 18.31 -10.16
CA ARG A 14 12.82 17.55 -10.08
C ARG A 14 13.15 16.87 -11.39
N VAL A 15 14.34 17.09 -11.92
CA VAL A 15 14.83 16.49 -13.16
C VAL A 15 15.58 15.17 -12.91
N ASN A 16 15.87 14.46 -14.00
CA ASN A 16 16.81 13.34 -13.97
C ASN A 16 18.18 13.87 -13.50
N GLY A 17 18.82 13.19 -12.55
CA GLY A 17 20.05 13.68 -11.89
C GLY A 17 19.82 14.31 -10.52
N ARG A 18 18.59 14.22 -9.97
CA ARG A 18 18.24 14.63 -8.59
C ARG A 18 18.27 16.15 -8.32
N GLN A 19 18.46 16.98 -9.35
CA GLN A 19 18.42 18.44 -9.28
C GLN A 19 17.00 18.98 -9.51
N PHE A 20 16.78 20.25 -9.13
CA PHE A 20 15.53 20.96 -9.29
C PHE A 20 15.64 22.02 -10.39
N TRP A 21 14.57 22.18 -11.18
CA TRP A 21 14.44 23.34 -12.05
C TRP A 21 14.39 24.60 -11.22
N GLY A 22 15.14 25.60 -11.66
CA GLY A 22 15.02 26.97 -11.22
C GLY A 22 15.13 27.92 -12.39
N VAL A 23 15.01 29.21 -12.12
CA VAL A 23 15.16 30.27 -13.12
C VAL A 23 16.40 31.10 -12.80
N ASN A 24 17.29 31.24 -13.79
CA ASN A 24 18.48 32.07 -13.63
C ASN A 24 18.16 33.57 -13.87
N ASN A 25 19.17 34.42 -13.71
CA ASN A 25 19.05 35.87 -13.88
C ASN A 25 18.65 36.32 -15.29
N THR A 26 18.77 35.45 -16.30
CA THR A 26 18.38 35.75 -17.68
C THR A 26 16.97 35.23 -18.03
N GLY A 27 16.23 34.69 -17.06
CA GLY A 27 14.91 34.08 -17.29
C GLY A 27 14.97 32.68 -17.94
N ALA A 28 16.15 32.08 -18.07
CA ALA A 28 16.31 30.74 -18.58
C ALA A 28 16.08 29.69 -17.48
N LEU A 29 15.45 28.58 -17.86
CA LEU A 29 15.32 27.42 -16.97
C LEU A 29 16.67 26.72 -16.83
N VAL A 30 17.08 26.47 -15.59
CA VAL A 30 18.32 25.78 -15.24
C VAL A 30 18.02 24.67 -14.24
N ALA A 31 18.87 23.65 -14.18
CA ALA A 31 18.71 22.54 -13.23
C ALA A 31 20.02 22.31 -12.46
N THR A 32 20.38 23.23 -11.56
CA THR A 32 21.66 23.20 -10.85
C THR A 32 21.51 22.87 -9.37
N ALA A 33 20.38 23.22 -8.76
CA ALA A 33 20.13 23.07 -7.33
C ALA A 33 19.81 21.62 -6.94
N THR A 34 20.46 21.09 -5.91
CA THR A 34 20.16 19.76 -5.33
C THR A 34 19.12 19.82 -4.21
N THR A 35 18.80 21.02 -3.72
CA THR A 35 17.76 21.32 -2.72
C THR A 35 16.96 22.53 -3.24
N PRO A 36 15.62 22.49 -3.22
CA PRO A 36 14.82 23.57 -3.78
C PRO A 36 14.76 24.77 -2.83
N GLY A 37 14.85 25.97 -3.39
CA GLY A 37 14.61 27.23 -2.70
C GLY A 37 13.57 28.09 -3.40
N GLN A 38 13.65 29.41 -3.20
CA GLN A 38 12.74 30.36 -3.83
C GLN A 38 12.81 30.30 -5.35
N SER A 39 14.02 30.21 -5.93
CA SER A 39 14.24 30.17 -7.38
C SER A 39 13.77 28.88 -8.05
N GLU A 40 13.51 27.82 -7.28
CA GLU A 40 13.02 26.52 -7.75
C GLU A 40 11.51 26.33 -7.50
N THR A 41 10.82 27.36 -6.98
CA THR A 41 9.41 27.29 -6.59
C THR A 41 8.49 27.92 -7.63
N PHE A 42 7.64 27.10 -8.24
CA PHE A 42 6.74 27.49 -9.31
C PHE A 42 5.28 27.46 -8.83
N GLN A 43 4.42 28.25 -9.48
CA GLN A 43 2.98 28.30 -9.23
C GLN A 43 2.20 27.80 -10.45
N LEU A 44 1.23 26.90 -10.23
CA LEU A 44 0.30 26.41 -11.23
C LEU A 44 -0.92 27.33 -11.20
N VAL A 45 -1.24 27.90 -12.36
CA VAL A 45 -2.42 28.74 -12.57
C VAL A 45 -3.32 28.02 -13.55
N CYS A 46 -4.48 27.56 -13.10
CA CYS A 46 -5.44 26.84 -13.94
C CYS A 46 -6.52 27.80 -14.44
N ARG A 47 -7.03 27.59 -15.65
CA ARG A 47 -8.21 28.31 -16.15
C ARG A 47 -9.46 27.90 -15.37
N ASP A 48 -10.27 28.88 -14.96
CA ASP A 48 -11.45 28.59 -14.12
C ASP A 48 -12.52 27.75 -14.81
N SER A 49 -12.81 28.05 -16.07
CA SER A 49 -13.82 27.32 -16.85
C SER A 49 -13.34 25.98 -17.42
N ASP A 50 -12.03 25.71 -17.40
CA ASP A 50 -11.42 24.52 -17.98
C ASP A 50 -10.09 24.21 -17.28
N LYS A 51 -10.15 23.36 -16.25
CA LYS A 51 -8.99 23.02 -15.41
C LYS A 51 -7.94 22.18 -16.15
N SER A 52 -8.18 21.73 -17.38
CA SER A 52 -7.16 21.07 -18.20
C SER A 52 -6.11 22.06 -18.70
N ARG A 53 -6.44 23.35 -18.81
CA ARG A 53 -5.52 24.39 -19.28
C ARG A 53 -4.82 25.05 -18.11
N VAL A 54 -3.50 24.97 -18.11
CA VAL A 54 -2.67 25.49 -17.02
C VAL A 54 -1.56 26.40 -17.56
N ARG A 55 -1.11 27.31 -16.71
CA ARG A 55 0.15 28.02 -16.84
C ARG A 55 1.03 27.73 -15.65
N ILE A 56 2.33 27.86 -15.87
CA ILE A 56 3.34 27.72 -14.82
C ILE A 56 3.98 29.08 -14.63
N ARG A 57 3.69 29.74 -13.51
CA ARG A 57 4.35 30.99 -13.12
C ARG A 57 5.65 30.66 -12.39
N ALA A 58 6.73 31.25 -12.87
CA ALA A 58 8.06 31.14 -12.32
C ALA A 58 8.27 32.11 -11.12
N PRO A 59 9.30 31.87 -10.29
CA PRO A 59 9.61 32.74 -9.16
C PRO A 59 9.93 34.19 -9.54
N ASN A 60 10.40 34.43 -10.76
CA ASN A 60 10.64 35.78 -11.29
C ASN A 60 9.34 36.51 -11.71
N GLY A 61 8.17 35.92 -11.48
CA GLY A 61 6.85 36.51 -11.73
C GLY A 61 6.27 36.25 -13.13
N PHE A 62 7.10 35.81 -14.08
CA PHE A 62 6.68 35.54 -15.46
C PHE A 62 6.11 34.13 -15.64
N PHE A 63 5.32 33.91 -16.69
CA PHE A 63 4.91 32.57 -17.08
C PHE A 63 6.00 31.87 -17.90
N LEU A 64 6.07 30.55 -17.75
CA LEU A 64 6.80 29.70 -18.68
C LEU A 64 6.16 29.77 -20.05
N GLN A 65 6.97 29.86 -21.10
CA GLN A 65 6.53 29.76 -22.48
C GLN A 65 7.41 28.80 -23.27
N VAL A 66 6.79 28.08 -24.20
CA VAL A 66 7.51 27.30 -25.21
C VAL A 66 7.99 28.27 -26.29
N LYS A 67 9.31 28.43 -26.43
CA LYS A 67 9.91 29.26 -27.51
C LYS A 67 10.15 28.43 -28.75
N THR A 68 10.62 27.20 -28.57
CA THR A 68 10.89 26.22 -29.63
C THR A 68 10.62 24.82 -29.10
N MET A 69 10.69 23.81 -29.97
CA MET A 69 10.55 22.40 -29.59
C MET A 69 11.55 21.93 -28.51
N ALA A 70 12.65 22.65 -28.31
CA ALA A 70 13.70 22.30 -27.36
C ALA A 70 13.93 23.37 -26.28
N SER A 71 13.13 24.44 -26.25
CA SER A 71 13.37 25.58 -25.36
C SER A 71 12.10 26.08 -24.68
N VAL A 72 12.18 26.16 -23.35
CA VAL A 72 11.16 26.76 -22.48
C VAL A 72 11.84 27.83 -21.63
N THR A 73 11.25 29.03 -21.56
CA THR A 73 11.80 30.19 -20.83
C THR A 73 10.74 30.81 -19.92
N ALA A 74 11.18 31.55 -18.91
CA ALA A 74 10.35 32.20 -17.90
C ALA A 74 10.32 33.72 -18.08
N ASP A 75 9.83 34.20 -19.22
CA ASP A 75 9.87 35.60 -19.64
C ASP A 75 8.55 36.09 -20.27
N TYR A 76 7.46 35.32 -20.14
CA TYR A 76 6.17 35.68 -20.72
C TYR A 76 5.35 36.56 -19.77
N GLY A 77 5.14 37.83 -20.13
CA GLY A 77 4.63 38.87 -19.22
C GLY A 77 3.51 39.77 -19.75
N GLN A 78 2.63 39.30 -20.65
CA GLN A 78 1.64 40.16 -21.32
C GLN A 78 0.17 39.73 -21.13
N ASN A 79 -0.77 40.56 -21.60
CA ASN A 79 -2.18 40.23 -21.76
C ASN A 79 -2.33 38.94 -22.57
N THR A 80 -2.87 37.93 -21.91
CA THR A 80 -2.90 36.57 -22.46
C THR A 80 -4.29 36.17 -22.91
N ASN A 81 -4.38 35.07 -23.64
CA ASN A 81 -5.63 34.31 -23.77
C ASN A 81 -5.38 32.83 -23.44
N TRP A 82 -6.44 32.03 -23.35
CA TRP A 82 -6.34 30.60 -23.05
C TRP A 82 -6.41 29.72 -24.30
N SER A 83 -6.13 30.27 -25.48
CA SER A 83 -6.16 29.52 -26.75
C SER A 83 -4.98 28.56 -26.86
N ASP A 84 -5.09 27.60 -27.77
CA ASP A 84 -4.01 26.65 -28.09
C ASP A 84 -2.77 27.31 -28.72
N ASN A 85 -2.90 28.56 -29.17
CA ASN A 85 -1.81 29.30 -29.80
C ASN A 85 -1.03 30.19 -28.80
N ASP A 86 -1.48 30.29 -27.56
CA ASP A 86 -0.74 31.03 -26.53
C ASP A 86 0.42 30.16 -26.02
N PRO A 87 1.69 30.55 -26.22
CA PRO A 87 2.84 29.71 -25.93
C PRO A 87 3.06 29.45 -24.43
N SER A 88 2.31 30.15 -23.56
CA SER A 88 2.32 29.93 -22.12
C SER A 88 1.28 28.92 -21.62
N VAL A 89 0.35 28.49 -22.48
CA VAL A 89 -0.73 27.57 -22.13
C VAL A 89 -0.28 26.13 -22.34
N PHE A 90 -0.29 25.36 -21.25
CA PHE A 90 -0.04 23.93 -21.26
C PHE A 90 -1.37 23.19 -21.10
N VAL A 91 -1.68 22.28 -22.03
CA VAL A 91 -2.85 21.41 -21.91
C VAL A 91 -2.46 20.17 -21.13
N THR A 92 -3.10 19.96 -20.00
CA THR A 92 -2.89 18.79 -19.13
C THR A 92 -3.90 17.71 -19.46
N LYS A 93 -3.42 16.47 -19.48
CA LYS A 93 -4.27 15.28 -19.60
C LYS A 93 -4.26 14.57 -18.26
N ASN A 94 -5.42 14.46 -17.62
CA ASN A 94 -5.56 13.62 -16.44
C ASN A 94 -5.44 12.16 -16.88
N VAL A 95 -4.39 11.49 -16.43
CA VAL A 95 -4.09 10.08 -16.77
C VAL A 95 -4.49 9.10 -15.66
N GLY A 96 -5.01 9.58 -14.53
CA GLY A 96 -5.46 8.76 -13.41
C GLY A 96 -5.93 9.59 -12.21
N GLY A 97 -6.59 8.93 -11.25
CA GLY A 97 -6.98 9.53 -9.97
C GLY A 97 -5.87 9.46 -8.92
N LEU A 98 -6.06 10.12 -7.78
CA LEU A 98 -5.18 9.98 -6.61
C LEU A 98 -5.22 8.51 -6.13
N GLN A 99 -4.07 7.84 -6.16
CA GLN A 99 -3.94 6.45 -5.71
C GLN A 99 -3.12 6.45 -4.42
N GLY A 100 -3.69 5.96 -3.32
CA GLY A 100 -3.01 5.81 -2.05
C GLY A 100 -3.06 7.02 -1.11
N GLU A 101 -2.66 6.79 0.14
CA GLU A 101 -2.77 7.77 1.23
C GLU A 101 -1.87 9.00 1.03
N TYR A 102 -0.67 8.83 0.44
CA TYR A 102 0.22 9.96 0.15
C TYR A 102 -0.44 10.96 -0.79
N GLN A 103 -0.96 10.48 -1.93
CA GLN A 103 -1.64 11.30 -2.93
C GLN A 103 -2.92 11.91 -2.36
N LEU A 104 -3.65 11.20 -1.50
CA LEU A 104 -4.83 11.74 -0.82
C LEU A 104 -4.44 12.90 0.12
N CYS A 105 -3.45 12.71 1.00
CA CYS A 105 -3.09 13.74 1.97
C CYS A 105 -2.43 14.95 1.32
N ASN A 106 -1.50 14.71 0.40
CA ASN A 106 -0.86 15.75 -0.39
C ASN A 106 -1.87 16.43 -1.34
N GLY A 107 -2.85 15.68 -1.84
CA GLY A 107 -3.89 16.10 -2.78
C GLY A 107 -4.91 17.06 -2.17
N TYR A 108 -5.45 16.69 -1.01
CA TYR A 108 -6.45 17.49 -0.30
C TYR A 108 -5.85 18.60 0.56
N GLY A 109 -4.55 18.55 0.85
CA GLY A 109 -3.94 19.38 1.88
C GLY A 109 -4.30 18.86 3.28
N ILE A 110 -3.47 19.19 4.27
CA ILE A 110 -3.53 18.56 5.60
C ILE A 110 -4.89 18.73 6.29
N ALA A 111 -5.55 19.88 6.16
CA ALA A 111 -6.83 20.16 6.82
C ALA A 111 -7.96 19.26 6.31
N ASN A 112 -8.17 19.24 4.98
CA ASN A 112 -9.21 18.41 4.36
C ASN A 112 -8.88 16.92 4.47
N ALA A 113 -7.61 16.55 4.30
CA ALA A 113 -7.16 15.18 4.50
C ALA A 113 -7.43 14.69 5.93
N THR A 114 -7.20 15.55 6.94
CA THR A 114 -7.48 15.23 8.34
C THR A 114 -8.95 14.96 8.57
N GLN A 115 -9.84 15.81 8.04
CA GLN A 115 -11.28 15.59 8.15
C GLN A 115 -11.71 14.25 7.56
N VAL A 116 -11.23 13.92 6.36
CA VAL A 116 -11.55 12.66 5.66
C VAL A 116 -11.01 11.45 6.43
N LEU A 117 -9.73 11.46 6.79
CA LEU A 117 -9.07 10.32 7.43
C LEU A 117 -9.53 10.10 8.87
N MET A 118 -9.78 11.17 9.64
CA MET A 118 -10.32 11.03 11.00
C MET A 118 -11.76 10.52 10.97
N ASN A 119 -12.59 11.01 10.04
CA ASN A 119 -13.93 10.44 9.86
C ASN A 119 -13.85 8.94 9.52
N HIS A 120 -13.03 8.56 8.53
CA HIS A 120 -12.82 7.17 8.14
C HIS A 120 -12.37 6.29 9.32
N ARG A 121 -11.31 6.68 10.03
CA ARG A 121 -10.75 5.93 11.17
C ARG A 121 -11.75 5.78 12.33
N ASN A 122 -12.68 6.74 12.50
CA ASN A 122 -13.71 6.67 13.54
C ASN A 122 -14.88 5.72 13.22
N ILE A 123 -15.17 5.49 11.94
CA ILE A 123 -16.40 4.77 11.54
C ILE A 123 -16.15 3.46 10.82
N PHE A 124 -14.97 3.25 10.24
CA PHE A 124 -14.73 2.11 9.36
C PHE A 124 -14.58 0.78 10.11
N ILE A 125 -13.85 0.79 11.22
CA ILE A 125 -13.69 -0.36 12.12
C ILE A 125 -13.91 0.12 13.55
N SER A 126 -14.69 -0.66 14.31
CA SER A 126 -15.11 -0.33 15.67
C SER A 126 -15.04 -1.56 16.59
N LYS A 127 -15.32 -1.38 17.88
CA LYS A 127 -15.48 -2.48 18.84
C LYS A 127 -16.52 -3.53 18.38
N ARG A 128 -17.55 -3.12 17.64
CA ARG A 128 -18.57 -4.06 17.11
C ARG A 128 -17.94 -5.07 16.16
N ASP A 129 -17.01 -4.64 15.33
CA ASP A 129 -16.33 -5.49 14.35
C ASP A 129 -15.43 -6.51 15.06
N PHE A 130 -14.76 -6.11 16.15
CA PHE A 130 -14.00 -7.02 17.02
C PHE A 130 -14.89 -8.08 17.69
N ASN A 131 -16.05 -7.67 18.21
CA ASN A 131 -17.03 -8.60 18.77
C ASN A 131 -17.55 -9.57 17.71
N PHE A 132 -17.83 -9.09 16.50
CA PHE A 132 -18.26 -9.91 15.37
C PHE A 132 -17.21 -10.98 15.04
N MET A 133 -15.94 -10.58 14.90
CA MET A 133 -14.82 -11.48 14.67
C MET A 133 -14.75 -12.58 15.74
N ALA A 134 -14.79 -12.21 17.03
CA ALA A 134 -14.82 -13.17 18.15
C ALA A 134 -15.98 -14.17 18.02
N SER A 135 -17.20 -13.64 17.87
CA SER A 135 -18.41 -14.46 17.84
C SER A 135 -18.49 -15.37 16.61
N SER A 136 -17.74 -15.05 15.56
CA SER A 136 -17.65 -15.85 14.35
C SER A 136 -16.57 -16.93 14.42
N GLY A 137 -15.75 -16.95 15.48
CA GLY A 137 -14.65 -17.93 15.64
C GLY A 137 -13.28 -17.45 15.14
N LEU A 138 -13.12 -16.16 14.83
CA LEU A 138 -11.80 -15.58 14.56
C LEU A 138 -11.08 -15.27 15.88
N ASN A 139 -9.77 -15.51 15.90
CA ASN A 139 -8.95 -15.47 17.11
C ASN A 139 -7.71 -14.57 17.00
N ALA A 140 -7.49 -13.92 15.84
CA ALA A 140 -6.40 -13.00 15.61
C ALA A 140 -6.79 -11.95 14.56
N VAL A 141 -6.12 -10.79 14.61
CA VAL A 141 -6.25 -9.70 13.63
C VAL A 141 -4.86 -9.26 13.16
N ARG A 142 -4.69 -9.11 11.84
CA ARG A 142 -3.52 -8.47 11.23
C ARG A 142 -3.89 -7.02 10.94
N VAL A 143 -3.13 -6.06 11.49
CA VAL A 143 -3.41 -4.62 11.36
C VAL A 143 -2.26 -3.94 10.62
N PRO A 144 -2.40 -3.70 9.30
CA PRO A 144 -1.41 -2.94 8.54
C PRO A 144 -1.33 -1.50 9.05
N VAL A 145 -0.10 -1.00 9.25
CA VAL A 145 0.15 0.41 9.60
C VAL A 145 1.22 0.99 8.69
N GLY A 146 1.05 2.25 8.29
CA GLY A 146 2.07 2.97 7.52
C GLY A 146 3.23 3.41 8.41
N TRP A 147 4.44 3.51 7.84
CA TRP A 147 5.65 3.94 8.57
C TRP A 147 5.49 5.30 9.27
N TRP A 148 4.63 6.17 8.72
CA TRP A 148 4.37 7.50 9.24
C TRP A 148 3.75 7.50 10.64
N ILE A 149 3.18 6.38 11.10
CA ILE A 149 2.69 6.21 12.48
C ILE A 149 3.77 6.53 13.52
N ALA A 150 5.05 6.27 13.19
CA ALA A 150 6.19 6.55 14.06
C ALA A 150 6.52 8.04 14.18
N SER A 151 5.97 8.91 13.32
CA SER A 151 6.21 10.36 13.39
C SER A 151 5.13 11.11 14.19
N GLY A 152 4.25 10.39 14.90
CA GLY A 152 3.28 10.96 15.83
C GLY A 152 2.16 11.76 15.14
N ASP A 153 1.90 12.96 15.64
CA ASP A 153 0.71 13.73 15.27
C ASP A 153 0.83 14.52 13.95
N ASN A 154 2.05 14.70 13.44
CA ASN A 154 2.27 15.48 12.22
C ASN A 154 3.34 14.88 11.29
N PRO A 155 3.08 13.73 10.65
CA PRO A 155 3.97 13.14 9.65
C PRO A 155 3.76 13.76 8.25
N PRO A 156 4.54 14.75 7.77
CA PRO A 156 4.29 15.31 6.44
C PRO A 156 4.55 14.29 5.31
N PRO A 157 3.71 14.20 4.27
CA PRO A 157 2.44 14.91 4.06
C PRO A 157 1.19 14.18 4.61
N PHE A 158 1.37 13.08 5.34
CA PHE A 158 0.31 12.25 5.92
C PHE A 158 -0.41 12.93 7.10
N VAL A 159 -1.55 12.35 7.48
CA VAL A 159 -2.32 12.77 8.66
C VAL A 159 -1.95 11.89 9.85
N GLY A 160 -1.52 12.53 10.94
CA GLY A 160 -1.18 11.87 12.21
C GLY A 160 -2.39 11.29 12.96
N GLY A 161 -2.15 10.85 14.20
CA GLY A 161 -3.20 10.29 15.08
C GLY A 161 -3.55 8.81 14.84
N SER A 162 -2.96 8.14 13.85
CA SER A 162 -3.19 6.71 13.61
C SER A 162 -2.80 5.82 14.79
N LEU A 163 -1.81 6.22 15.59
CA LEU A 163 -1.39 5.49 16.80
C LEU A 163 -2.54 5.36 17.82
N GLN A 164 -3.34 6.41 18.03
CA GLN A 164 -4.47 6.37 18.95
C GLN A 164 -5.56 5.37 18.51
N PHE A 165 -5.71 5.17 17.19
CA PHE A 165 -6.65 4.18 16.67
C PHE A 165 -6.10 2.76 16.76
N LEU A 166 -4.77 2.60 16.66
CA LEU A 166 -4.12 1.33 16.95
C LEU A 166 -4.29 0.97 18.45
N ASP A 167 -4.14 1.92 19.36
CA ASP A 167 -4.41 1.72 20.80
C ASP A 167 -5.86 1.29 21.06
N LYS A 168 -6.82 1.90 20.35
CA LYS A 168 -8.23 1.46 20.39
C LYS A 168 -8.37 0.01 19.93
N ALA A 169 -7.75 -0.38 18.81
CA ALA A 169 -7.77 -1.75 18.33
C ALA A 169 -7.19 -2.74 19.36
N PHE A 170 -6.07 -2.41 20.00
CA PHE A 170 -5.52 -3.20 21.11
C PHE A 170 -6.49 -3.30 22.30
N SER A 171 -7.18 -2.21 22.65
CA SER A 171 -8.18 -2.22 23.73
C SER A 171 -9.40 -3.10 23.41
N TRP A 172 -9.80 -3.17 22.14
CA TRP A 172 -10.92 -4.01 21.70
C TRP A 172 -10.53 -5.48 21.55
N GLY A 173 -9.28 -5.75 21.19
CA GLY A 173 -8.73 -7.10 21.00
C GLY A 173 -8.43 -7.88 22.29
N GLN A 174 -8.79 -7.37 23.48
CA GLN A 174 -8.63 -8.08 24.76
C GLN A 174 -9.62 -9.27 24.88
N TYR A 175 -9.47 -10.27 24.00
CA TYR A 175 -10.30 -11.47 23.80
C TYR A 175 -10.28 -12.48 24.96
N ALA A 176 -10.48 -12.02 26.20
CA ALA A 176 -10.62 -12.85 27.41
C ALA A 176 -9.31 -13.47 27.99
N ASN A 177 -8.33 -12.63 28.33
CA ASN A 177 -7.02 -12.95 28.97
C ASN A 177 -5.83 -13.20 28.04
N ASN A 178 -6.00 -13.08 26.72
CA ASN A 178 -4.88 -13.22 25.80
C ASN A 178 -4.05 -11.92 25.74
N THR A 179 -2.73 -12.03 25.77
CA THR A 179 -1.84 -10.88 25.59
C THR A 179 -2.08 -10.30 24.21
N ALA A 180 -2.56 -9.06 24.12
CA ALA A 180 -3.06 -8.43 22.90
C ALA A 180 -2.01 -8.27 21.78
N PHE A 181 -0.77 -8.68 22.01
CA PHE A 181 0.34 -8.50 21.11
C PHE A 181 1.08 -9.82 20.87
N LEU A 182 0.83 -10.41 19.70
CA LEU A 182 1.39 -11.70 19.30
C LEU A 182 2.70 -11.54 18.50
N ALA A 183 2.71 -10.63 17.53
CA ALA A 183 3.78 -10.54 16.54
C ALA A 183 3.97 -9.12 15.97
N ILE A 184 5.15 -8.85 15.43
CA ILE A 184 5.42 -7.71 14.53
C ILE A 184 5.80 -8.25 13.16
N GLU A 185 5.16 -7.75 12.11
CA GLU A 185 5.62 -7.91 10.74
C GLU A 185 6.50 -6.72 10.34
N LEU A 186 7.72 -7.01 9.88
CA LEU A 186 8.75 -5.97 9.66
C LEU A 186 8.52 -5.15 8.39
N LEU A 187 7.96 -5.77 7.35
CA LEU A 187 7.68 -5.14 6.06
C LEU A 187 6.68 -5.97 5.26
N ASN A 188 5.64 -5.31 4.73
CA ASN A 188 4.66 -5.92 3.84
C ASN A 188 5.17 -5.93 2.38
N GLU A 189 5.11 -7.09 1.73
CA GLU A 189 5.25 -7.26 0.27
C GLU A 189 6.44 -6.52 -0.40
N PRO A 190 7.69 -6.75 0.00
CA PRO A 190 8.83 -6.21 -0.73
C PRO A 190 8.85 -6.70 -2.19
N LEU A 191 8.84 -5.79 -3.17
CA LEU A 191 8.70 -6.16 -4.59
C LEU A 191 10.04 -6.40 -5.28
N ALA A 192 10.25 -7.59 -5.85
CA ALA A 192 11.41 -7.86 -6.70
C ALA A 192 11.21 -7.31 -8.15
N PRO A 193 12.29 -6.88 -8.83
CA PRO A 193 13.68 -6.84 -8.36
C PRO A 193 14.03 -5.55 -7.59
N GLY A 194 13.08 -4.62 -7.41
CA GLY A 194 13.33 -3.32 -6.78
C GLY A 194 13.85 -3.41 -5.34
N ALA A 195 13.27 -4.29 -4.53
CA ALA A 195 13.79 -4.66 -3.22
C ALA A 195 14.96 -5.65 -3.39
N ASN A 196 16.19 -5.16 -3.33
CA ASN A 196 17.38 -6.00 -3.40
C ASN A 196 17.41 -7.02 -2.25
N LEU A 197 17.64 -8.30 -2.57
CA LEU A 197 17.56 -9.39 -1.61
C LEU A 197 18.52 -9.22 -0.41
N SER A 198 19.77 -8.85 -0.67
CA SER A 198 20.78 -8.66 0.38
C SER A 198 20.43 -7.49 1.32
N VAL A 199 19.89 -6.39 0.76
CA VAL A 199 19.43 -5.23 1.54
C VAL A 199 18.21 -5.60 2.38
N LEU A 200 17.29 -6.39 1.82
CA LEU A 200 16.11 -6.88 2.53
C LEU A 200 16.49 -7.80 3.70
N MET A 201 17.37 -8.78 3.47
CA MET A 201 17.85 -9.68 4.54
C MET A 201 18.54 -8.89 5.65
N LYS A 202 19.35 -7.89 5.32
CA LYS A 202 19.93 -6.98 6.32
C LYS A 202 18.85 -6.21 7.09
N TYR A 203 17.86 -5.64 6.40
CA TYR A 203 16.74 -4.95 7.04
C TYR A 203 15.98 -5.86 8.01
N TYR A 204 15.71 -7.11 7.61
CA TYR A 204 15.06 -8.10 8.47
C TYR A 204 15.91 -8.50 9.69
N GLN A 205 17.22 -8.69 9.52
CA GLN A 205 18.13 -8.96 10.63
C GLN A 205 18.14 -7.79 11.63
N ASP A 206 18.23 -6.56 11.15
CA ASP A 206 18.26 -5.35 11.99
C ASP A 206 16.90 -5.16 12.70
N GLY A 207 15.79 -5.36 11.99
CA GLY A 207 14.44 -5.30 12.53
C GLY A 207 14.17 -6.37 13.58
N TYR A 208 14.58 -7.62 13.33
CA TYR A 208 14.50 -8.71 14.31
C TYR A 208 15.26 -8.35 15.59
N ASN A 209 16.50 -7.86 15.47
CA ASN A 209 17.31 -7.44 16.60
C ASN A 209 16.65 -6.30 17.38
N ALA A 210 16.00 -5.35 16.70
CA ALA A 210 15.25 -4.28 17.34
C ALA A 210 14.04 -4.82 18.12
N VAL A 211 13.22 -5.69 17.51
CA VAL A 211 12.05 -6.30 18.18
C VAL A 211 12.49 -7.08 19.41
N ARG A 212 13.54 -7.91 19.31
CA ARG A 212 14.05 -8.74 20.42
C ARG A 212 14.49 -7.93 21.63
N ARG A 213 14.89 -6.66 21.47
CA ARG A 213 15.26 -5.77 22.59
C ARG A 213 14.06 -5.33 23.42
N TYR A 214 12.87 -5.23 22.83
CA TYR A 214 11.68 -4.68 23.49
C TYR A 214 10.64 -5.75 23.82
N THR A 215 10.50 -6.77 22.97
CA THR A 215 9.48 -7.83 23.12
C THR A 215 10.09 -9.20 22.81
N PRO A 216 10.91 -9.76 23.72
CA PRO A 216 11.69 -10.98 23.46
C PRO A 216 10.82 -12.21 23.17
N ALA A 217 9.58 -12.25 23.68
CA ALA A 217 8.64 -13.36 23.49
C ALA A 217 7.77 -13.26 22.22
N SER A 218 7.72 -12.11 21.56
CA SER A 218 6.83 -11.91 20.40
C SER A 218 7.38 -12.57 19.16
N TYR A 219 6.50 -12.99 18.26
CA TYR A 219 6.91 -13.49 16.96
C TYR A 219 7.36 -12.34 16.05
N VAL A 220 8.30 -12.61 15.14
CA VAL A 220 8.76 -11.65 14.14
C VAL A 220 8.44 -12.20 12.76
N ILE A 221 7.55 -11.51 12.05
CA ILE A 221 7.08 -11.92 10.73
C ILE A 221 7.91 -11.21 9.66
N MET A 222 8.38 -11.98 8.68
CA MET A 222 9.16 -11.54 7.54
C MET A 222 8.44 -11.98 6.27
N SER A 223 7.97 -11.02 5.48
CA SER A 223 7.24 -11.30 4.23
C SER A 223 8.20 -11.73 3.12
N ASN A 224 7.80 -12.73 2.34
CA ASN A 224 8.48 -13.08 1.11
C ASN A 224 8.41 -11.91 0.11
N ARG A 225 9.40 -11.81 -0.78
CA ARG A 225 9.28 -10.85 -1.88
C ARG A 225 8.18 -11.26 -2.84
N LEU A 226 7.50 -10.26 -3.40
CA LEU A 226 6.65 -10.46 -4.56
C LEU A 226 7.50 -10.65 -5.82
N ASN A 227 6.91 -11.30 -6.84
CA ASN A 227 7.50 -11.48 -8.17
C ASN A 227 8.84 -12.23 -8.18
N ILE A 228 8.91 -13.33 -7.42
CA ILE A 228 10.08 -14.20 -7.32
C ILE A 228 9.81 -15.59 -7.92
N ALA A 229 10.84 -16.18 -8.52
CA ALA A 229 10.78 -17.53 -9.07
C ALA A 229 10.94 -18.62 -7.99
N ASN A 230 11.73 -18.35 -6.95
CA ASN A 230 11.99 -19.29 -5.86
C ASN A 230 11.32 -18.81 -4.56
N GLN A 231 10.21 -19.45 -4.18
CA GLN A 231 9.49 -19.14 -2.94
C GLN A 231 10.28 -19.46 -1.65
N THR A 232 11.39 -20.19 -1.76
CA THR A 232 12.26 -20.55 -0.63
C THR A 232 13.47 -19.61 -0.45
N GLU A 233 13.58 -18.53 -1.23
CA GLU A 233 14.80 -17.69 -1.30
C GLU A 233 15.27 -17.10 0.04
N ILE A 234 14.36 -16.89 1.00
CA ILE A 234 14.68 -16.46 2.37
C ILE A 234 14.37 -17.52 3.43
N LEU A 235 13.90 -18.71 3.06
CA LEU A 235 13.39 -19.71 4.01
C LEU A 235 14.44 -20.09 5.07
N GLN A 236 15.67 -20.41 4.64
CA GLN A 236 16.77 -20.75 5.54
C GLN A 236 17.18 -19.55 6.41
N PHE A 237 17.18 -18.35 5.84
CA PHE A 237 17.51 -17.12 6.55
C PHE A 237 16.49 -16.87 7.68
N VAL A 238 15.19 -16.84 7.37
CA VAL A 238 14.14 -16.64 8.38
C VAL A 238 14.16 -17.76 9.43
N GLY A 239 14.41 -19.00 9.01
CA GLY A 239 14.52 -20.16 9.90
C GLY A 239 15.70 -20.11 10.89
N SER A 240 16.68 -19.23 10.68
CA SER A 240 17.81 -19.06 11.61
C SER A 240 17.46 -18.24 12.87
N PHE A 241 16.25 -17.66 12.92
CA PHE A 241 15.79 -16.81 14.00
C PHE A 241 14.75 -17.49 14.89
N ASP A 242 14.96 -17.47 16.20
CA ASP A 242 13.97 -17.94 17.18
C ASP A 242 12.67 -17.13 17.07
N GLY A 243 11.52 -17.81 17.02
CA GLY A 243 10.22 -17.15 16.94
C GLY A 243 9.99 -16.33 15.67
N ALA A 244 10.72 -16.62 14.59
CA ALA A 244 10.47 -16.01 13.29
C ALA A 244 9.41 -16.76 12.49
N VAL A 245 8.68 -15.99 11.68
CA VAL A 245 7.56 -16.46 10.85
C VAL A 245 7.81 -15.97 9.43
N LEU A 246 7.72 -16.88 8.46
CA LEU A 246 7.73 -16.55 7.04
C LEU A 246 6.29 -16.31 6.58
N ASP A 247 6.05 -15.14 6.02
CA ASP A 247 4.75 -14.75 5.50
C ASP A 247 4.68 -14.81 3.98
N VAL A 248 3.57 -15.33 3.45
CA VAL A 248 3.26 -15.46 2.04
C VAL A 248 1.82 -15.05 1.75
N HIS A 249 1.62 -14.41 0.61
CA HIS A 249 0.30 -13.95 0.17
C HIS A 249 -0.16 -14.75 -1.05
N TYR A 250 -1.35 -15.32 -0.99
CA TYR A 250 -1.89 -16.19 -2.03
C TYR A 250 -3.20 -15.68 -2.61
N TYR A 251 -3.10 -15.12 -3.81
CA TYR A 251 -4.22 -14.69 -4.64
C TYR A 251 -4.29 -15.48 -5.96
N ASN A 252 -5.51 -15.62 -6.48
CA ASN A 252 -5.81 -16.19 -7.80
C ASN A 252 -6.36 -15.10 -8.75
N LEU A 253 -5.67 -13.96 -8.82
CA LEU A 253 -6.16 -12.76 -9.51
C LEU A 253 -5.09 -12.01 -10.31
N PHE A 254 -3.92 -11.77 -9.71
CA PHE A 254 -2.98 -10.77 -10.22
C PHE A 254 -1.99 -11.28 -11.28
N ASP A 255 -2.09 -12.55 -11.64
CA ASP A 255 -1.25 -13.20 -12.65
C ASP A 255 -2.15 -13.61 -13.82
N LYS A 256 -1.71 -13.31 -15.04
CA LYS A 256 -2.44 -13.59 -16.29
C LYS A 256 -2.83 -15.05 -16.44
N LYS A 257 -2.13 -15.98 -15.78
CA LYS A 257 -2.51 -17.39 -15.78
C LYS A 257 -3.92 -17.64 -15.20
N PHE A 258 -4.43 -16.72 -14.38
CA PHE A 258 -5.76 -16.82 -13.77
C PHE A 258 -6.89 -16.26 -14.64
N ASP A 259 -6.58 -15.43 -15.65
CA ASP A 259 -7.56 -14.69 -16.45
C ASP A 259 -8.60 -15.60 -17.12
N ASN A 260 -8.21 -16.82 -17.49
CA ASN A 260 -9.04 -17.76 -18.24
C ASN A 260 -9.31 -19.07 -17.50
N LEU A 261 -9.01 -19.16 -16.20
CA LEU A 261 -9.29 -20.38 -15.45
C LEU A 261 -10.77 -20.51 -15.11
N THR A 262 -11.32 -21.70 -15.30
CA THR A 262 -12.65 -22.07 -14.82
C THR A 262 -12.70 -22.14 -13.29
N VAL A 263 -13.91 -22.29 -12.74
CA VAL A 263 -14.14 -22.58 -11.30
C VAL A 263 -13.28 -23.78 -10.85
N GLU A 264 -13.38 -24.92 -11.55
CA GLU A 264 -12.63 -26.13 -11.17
C GLU A 264 -11.12 -25.94 -11.30
N GLN A 265 -10.66 -25.24 -12.34
CA GLN A 265 -9.23 -24.99 -12.51
C GLN A 265 -8.67 -24.11 -11.38
N ASN A 266 -9.41 -23.09 -10.94
CA ASN A 266 -9.02 -22.29 -9.77
C ASN A 266 -8.98 -23.12 -8.48
N ILE A 267 -10.02 -23.93 -8.24
CA ILE A 267 -10.10 -24.80 -7.06
C ILE A 267 -8.94 -25.82 -7.07
N ASN A 268 -8.68 -26.46 -8.21
CA ASN A 268 -7.58 -27.42 -8.37
C ASN A 268 -6.21 -26.76 -8.22
N PHE A 269 -6.05 -25.52 -8.69
CA PHE A 269 -4.81 -24.78 -8.50
C PHE A 269 -4.52 -24.55 -7.01
N VAL A 270 -5.52 -24.17 -6.21
CA VAL A 270 -5.34 -24.07 -4.76
C VAL A 270 -5.01 -25.43 -4.15
N ARG A 271 -5.81 -26.45 -4.48
CA ARG A 271 -5.67 -27.82 -3.94
C ARG A 271 -4.27 -28.42 -4.19
N ASN A 272 -3.73 -28.20 -5.37
CA ASN A 272 -2.52 -28.88 -5.82
C ASN A 272 -1.31 -27.94 -5.74
N ASN A 273 -1.35 -26.82 -6.45
CA ASN A 273 -0.21 -25.92 -6.57
C ASN A 273 0.03 -25.14 -5.28
N ARG A 274 -0.98 -24.46 -4.73
CA ARG A 274 -0.80 -23.71 -3.47
C ARG A 274 -0.49 -24.61 -2.28
N SER A 275 -1.07 -25.81 -2.25
CA SER A 275 -0.70 -26.82 -1.24
C SER A 275 0.77 -27.23 -1.34
N SER A 276 1.26 -27.46 -2.56
CA SER A 276 2.69 -27.74 -2.80
C SER A 276 3.58 -26.57 -2.42
N ASP A 277 3.20 -25.34 -2.82
CA ASP A 277 3.94 -24.11 -2.50
C ASP A 277 4.08 -23.94 -0.97
N LEU A 278 2.96 -24.05 -0.25
CA LEU A 278 2.94 -23.91 1.21
C LEU A 278 3.73 -25.03 1.90
N LYS A 279 3.63 -26.26 1.41
CA LYS A 279 4.40 -27.39 1.93
C LYS A 279 5.90 -27.20 1.74
N ALA A 280 6.33 -26.60 0.62
CA ALA A 280 7.74 -26.37 0.34
C ALA A 280 8.39 -25.35 1.30
N ILE A 281 7.62 -24.38 1.78
CA ILE A 281 8.09 -23.37 2.74
C ILE A 281 7.82 -23.74 4.20
N THR A 282 6.93 -24.70 4.45
CA THR A 282 6.64 -25.19 5.81
C THR A 282 7.68 -26.25 6.16
N ASN A 283 8.79 -25.81 6.76
CA ASN A 283 9.94 -26.65 7.06
C ASN A 283 9.60 -27.72 8.13
N GLN A 284 10.11 -28.94 7.93
CA GLN A 284 9.87 -30.08 8.83
C GLN A 284 10.56 -29.95 10.19
N ASN A 285 11.60 -29.11 10.29
CA ASN A 285 12.30 -28.85 11.55
C ASN A 285 11.57 -27.84 12.46
N GLY A 286 10.33 -27.45 12.10
CA GLY A 286 9.48 -26.56 12.89
C GLY A 286 9.85 -25.08 12.84
N ARG A 287 10.84 -24.68 12.01
CA ARG A 287 11.28 -23.29 11.85
C ARG A 287 11.67 -22.94 10.40
N PRO A 288 11.31 -21.74 9.90
CA PRO A 288 10.44 -20.76 10.55
C PRO A 288 9.00 -21.28 10.62
N LEU A 289 8.15 -20.64 11.42
CA LEU A 289 6.71 -20.86 11.30
C LEU A 289 6.24 -20.26 9.97
N THR A 290 5.12 -20.73 9.42
CA THR A 290 4.56 -20.25 8.15
C THR A 290 3.23 -19.58 8.35
N PHE A 291 3.04 -18.43 7.72
CA PHE A 291 1.83 -17.64 7.79
C PHE A 291 1.33 -17.36 6.37
N VAL A 292 0.04 -17.63 6.11
CA VAL A 292 -0.62 -17.12 4.91
C VAL A 292 -1.29 -15.80 5.28
N GLY A 293 -0.50 -14.72 5.31
CA GLY A 293 -0.91 -13.43 5.87
C GLY A 293 -1.94 -12.67 5.04
N GLU A 294 -2.10 -13.05 3.77
CA GLU A 294 -3.18 -12.56 2.93
C GLU A 294 -3.69 -13.60 1.94
N TRP A 295 -5.01 -13.71 1.89
CA TRP A 295 -5.77 -14.38 0.84
C TRP A 295 -7.21 -13.86 0.83
N SER A 296 -7.92 -14.01 -0.28
CA SER A 296 -9.35 -13.69 -0.36
C SER A 296 -10.09 -14.70 -1.23
N ALA A 297 -11.42 -14.67 -1.19
CA ALA A 297 -12.25 -15.50 -2.08
C ALA A 297 -12.47 -14.83 -3.44
N ALA A 298 -11.78 -13.72 -3.71
CA ALA A 298 -11.88 -13.01 -4.97
C ALA A 298 -11.09 -13.71 -6.07
N TRP A 299 -11.71 -13.77 -7.25
CA TRP A 299 -11.16 -14.34 -8.49
C TRP A 299 -11.80 -13.68 -9.72
N GLY A 300 -11.25 -13.94 -10.90
CA GLY A 300 -11.74 -13.36 -12.17
C GLY A 300 -12.92 -14.09 -12.80
N VAL A 301 -13.39 -15.20 -12.21
CA VAL A 301 -14.40 -16.07 -12.83
C VAL A 301 -15.76 -15.38 -12.92
N GLN A 302 -16.26 -15.20 -14.14
CA GLN A 302 -17.57 -14.60 -14.39
C GLN A 302 -18.70 -15.61 -14.18
N GLY A 303 -19.81 -15.18 -13.60
CA GLY A 303 -21.01 -16.01 -13.42
C GLY A 303 -20.93 -17.09 -12.34
N ALA A 304 -19.86 -17.13 -11.53
CA ALA A 304 -19.74 -18.04 -10.40
C ALA A 304 -20.86 -17.81 -9.38
N ASN A 305 -21.53 -18.89 -8.99
CA ASN A 305 -22.64 -18.82 -8.02
C ASN A 305 -22.12 -18.97 -6.58
N LYS A 306 -23.04 -18.86 -5.60
CA LYS A 306 -22.71 -19.01 -4.17
C LYS A 306 -21.98 -20.31 -3.84
N THR A 307 -22.39 -21.44 -4.43
CA THR A 307 -21.76 -22.75 -4.22
C THR A 307 -20.33 -22.79 -4.75
N ASP A 308 -20.06 -22.12 -5.86
CA ASP A 308 -18.69 -22.02 -6.40
C ASP A 308 -17.77 -21.27 -5.45
N TYR A 309 -18.23 -20.13 -4.90
CA TYR A 309 -17.49 -19.39 -3.89
C TYR A 309 -17.32 -20.17 -2.58
N GLN A 310 -18.33 -20.93 -2.14
CA GLN A 310 -18.21 -21.83 -0.99
C GLN A 310 -17.11 -22.87 -1.20
N ARG A 311 -17.10 -23.53 -2.37
CA ARG A 311 -16.10 -24.55 -2.70
C ARG A 311 -14.69 -23.96 -2.81
N PHE A 312 -14.57 -22.76 -3.37
CA PHE A 312 -13.28 -22.06 -3.49
C PHE A 312 -12.73 -21.62 -2.13
N ALA A 313 -13.55 -20.94 -1.33
CA ALA A 313 -13.13 -20.51 0.00
C ALA A 313 -12.82 -21.71 0.90
N LYS A 314 -13.58 -22.81 0.79
CA LYS A 314 -13.33 -24.04 1.54
C LYS A 314 -11.97 -24.66 1.21
N VAL A 315 -11.62 -24.78 -0.07
CA VAL A 315 -10.31 -25.35 -0.45
C VAL A 315 -9.16 -24.44 -0.02
N GLN A 316 -9.35 -23.12 -0.04
CA GLN A 316 -8.39 -22.17 0.52
C GLN A 316 -8.21 -22.37 2.02
N GLN A 317 -9.29 -22.45 2.80
CA GLN A 317 -9.22 -22.74 4.24
C GLN A 317 -8.53 -24.08 4.55
N ASP A 318 -8.81 -25.13 3.76
CA ASP A 318 -8.22 -26.45 3.96
C ASP A 318 -6.72 -26.48 3.66
N VAL A 319 -6.28 -25.72 2.64
CA VAL A 319 -4.86 -25.65 2.27
C VAL A 319 -4.12 -24.69 3.18
N TYR A 320 -4.60 -23.46 3.34
CA TYR A 320 -3.94 -22.40 4.10
C TYR A 320 -4.00 -22.64 5.61
N GLY A 321 -4.97 -23.43 6.08
CA GLY A 321 -5.03 -23.94 7.46
C GLY A 321 -3.84 -24.83 7.85
N ASN A 322 -3.04 -25.30 6.88
CA ASN A 322 -1.82 -26.07 7.18
C ASN A 322 -0.60 -25.18 7.48
N ALA A 323 -0.72 -23.85 7.34
CA ALA A 323 0.36 -22.95 7.72
C ALA A 323 0.51 -22.94 9.25
N THR A 324 1.74 -23.06 9.75
CA THR A 324 1.99 -23.38 11.17
C THR A 324 1.76 -22.20 12.12
N PHE A 325 1.69 -20.97 11.60
CA PHE A 325 1.30 -19.76 12.32
C PHE A 325 -0.16 -19.36 12.07
N GLY A 326 -0.82 -19.97 11.07
CA GLY A 326 -2.20 -19.69 10.67
C GLY A 326 -2.32 -18.88 9.38
N TRP A 327 -3.47 -18.22 9.21
CA TRP A 327 -3.79 -17.44 8.03
C TRP A 327 -4.59 -16.19 8.39
N ALA A 328 -4.56 -15.17 7.54
CA ALA A 328 -5.39 -13.98 7.65
C ALA A 328 -6.09 -13.67 6.32
N TYR A 329 -7.40 -13.49 6.38
CA TYR A 329 -8.21 -13.15 5.21
C TYR A 329 -8.14 -11.64 4.93
N TRP A 330 -7.87 -11.27 3.68
CA TRP A 330 -7.93 -9.91 3.21
C TRP A 330 -9.31 -9.65 2.57
N THR A 331 -10.22 -8.90 3.20
CA THR A 331 -10.14 -8.19 4.49
C THR A 331 -11.49 -8.27 5.22
N LEU A 332 -11.59 -7.72 6.44
CA LEU A 332 -12.82 -7.81 7.25
C LEU A 332 -14.02 -7.09 6.60
N GLN A 333 -13.78 -5.87 6.10
CA GLN A 333 -14.78 -5.01 5.47
C GLN A 333 -14.27 -4.50 4.12
N ASN A 334 -15.05 -4.69 3.06
CA ASN A 334 -14.74 -4.20 1.74
C ASN A 334 -16.04 -3.99 0.92
N PRO A 335 -16.16 -2.95 0.08
CA PRO A 335 -17.32 -2.81 -0.80
C PRO A 335 -17.42 -3.93 -1.86
N PHE A 336 -16.30 -4.58 -2.22
CA PHE A 336 -16.30 -5.72 -3.13
C PHE A 336 -16.47 -7.03 -2.34
N LEU A 337 -17.60 -7.70 -2.55
CA LEU A 337 -18.08 -8.78 -1.67
C LEU A 337 -17.10 -9.95 -1.46
N PRO A 338 -16.40 -10.47 -2.50
CA PRO A 338 -15.42 -11.55 -2.31
C PRO A 338 -14.14 -11.13 -1.57
N TRP A 339 -14.00 -9.84 -1.25
CA TRP A 339 -12.95 -9.28 -0.39
C TRP A 339 -13.46 -8.91 1.00
N ASN A 340 -14.76 -9.13 1.30
CA ASN A 340 -15.41 -8.74 2.54
C ASN A 340 -15.72 -9.98 3.39
N MET A 341 -14.85 -10.29 4.35
CA MET A 341 -15.01 -11.46 5.21
C MET A 341 -16.32 -11.45 6.00
N THR A 342 -16.78 -10.27 6.45
CA THR A 342 -18.06 -10.12 7.16
C THR A 342 -19.22 -10.61 6.30
N TYR A 343 -19.29 -10.17 5.06
CA TYR A 343 -20.28 -10.63 4.08
C TYR A 343 -20.16 -12.14 3.85
N MET A 344 -18.94 -12.63 3.66
CA MET A 344 -18.66 -14.04 3.36
C MET A 344 -19.13 -14.97 4.50
N ILE A 345 -18.94 -14.57 5.76
CA ILE A 345 -19.42 -15.32 6.94
C ILE A 345 -20.94 -15.22 7.06
N GLN A 346 -21.49 -14.00 7.04
CA GLN A 346 -22.94 -13.78 7.25
C GLN A 346 -23.81 -14.46 6.20
N ASN A 347 -23.29 -14.64 4.99
CA ASN A 347 -23.99 -15.31 3.91
C ASN A 347 -23.67 -16.81 3.80
N GLY A 348 -22.92 -17.38 4.76
CA GLY A 348 -22.57 -18.80 4.79
C GLY A 348 -21.70 -19.23 3.60
N ILE A 349 -20.90 -18.32 3.04
CA ILE A 349 -19.91 -18.64 2.00
C ILE A 349 -18.64 -19.18 2.65
N ILE A 350 -18.20 -18.54 3.74
CA ILE A 350 -17.14 -19.02 4.62
C ILE A 350 -17.78 -19.48 5.92
N THR A 351 -17.44 -20.69 6.36
CA THR A 351 -17.78 -21.20 7.68
C THR A 351 -16.49 -21.40 8.45
N LEU A 352 -16.42 -20.84 9.65
CA LEU A 352 -15.32 -21.06 10.58
C LEU A 352 -15.73 -22.18 11.53
N LYS A 353 -14.80 -23.08 11.86
CA LYS A 353 -15.06 -24.13 12.84
C LYS A 353 -15.12 -23.47 14.23
N SER A 354 -16.21 -23.73 14.95
CA SER A 354 -16.37 -23.41 16.38
C SER A 354 -15.37 -24.18 17.23
#